data_AF-A0A109FII8-F1
#
_entry.id   AF-A0A109FII8-F1
#
_cell.length_a   1.000
_cell.length_b   1.000
_cell.length_c   1.000
_cell.angle_alpha   90.00
_cell.angle_beta   90.00
_cell.angle_gamma   90.00
#
_symmetry.space_group_name_H-M   'P 1'
#
loop_
_entity.id
_entity.type
_entity.pdbx_description
1 polymer ?
#
loop_
_entity_poly.entity_id
_entity_poly.type
_entity_poly.pdbx_seq_one_letter_code
_entity_poly.pdbx_strand_id
1 'polypeptide(L)'
;MTFGSRIPFAEPADLRGLPSPYYNESHDRLRKAAREWAEKYVLDVAYEWEEETKVVDPAVYQQAAKDGIVTCLAFGAKIPKKWAKQDGTVFGGIKAEQWDGFHDMILIDELHRNGSLGVGQGLFGGLQIGCPPIYNYGSQELQDRVLPEIMSGRKRVCLAITEPEAGSDVKNLSTEAKLSEDGKYYIVNGGKKWITNGIYSDYFTTAVRTRGKAGDPKGISFLLIPNGEGVSRRRMYMSGQHCAGTTILNFEDVKVPVENLIGKEHEGFKMIMSNFNHERLMICYVGHRLARICIEDALTHAQRRVVFGKKLIESEVIRNKLAHMSREVEAQQAWIESIVYANQNLSHAEANERLGGLTALLKAHISITLELAAREAVQVLGGIAHTRGGLGERIERIRRDVKGVAIPGGSEEIMLDYGIRHEIKRAVTLGPKL
;
A
#
# COMPACT_ATOMS: atom_id res chain seq x y z
N MET A 1 19.64 -21.40 -8.42
CA MET A 1 20.67 -20.35 -8.23
C MET A 1 20.17 -19.39 -7.16
N THR A 2 21.01 -18.95 -6.24
CA THR A 2 20.62 -17.90 -5.27
C THR A 2 20.42 -16.59 -6.04
N PHE A 3 19.23 -16.00 -5.92
CA PHE A 3 18.83 -14.76 -6.61
C PHE A 3 18.71 -13.62 -5.60
N GLY A 4 19.43 -12.51 -5.81
CA GLY A 4 19.40 -11.34 -4.92
C GLY A 4 20.51 -11.26 -3.90
N SER A 5 20.25 -10.50 -2.83
CA SER A 5 21.21 -10.22 -1.78
C SER A 5 21.60 -11.51 -1.06
N ARG A 6 22.91 -11.70 -0.86
CA ARG A 6 23.45 -12.82 -0.08
C ARG A 6 23.56 -12.50 1.42
N ILE A 7 23.17 -11.29 1.80
CA ILE A 7 23.14 -10.88 3.20
C ILE A 7 22.02 -11.66 3.91
N PRO A 8 22.30 -12.33 5.04
CA PRO A 8 21.27 -13.03 5.80
C PRO A 8 20.05 -12.15 6.09
N PHE A 9 18.85 -12.70 5.87
CA PHE A 9 17.55 -12.05 6.11
C PHE A 9 17.22 -10.86 5.20
N ALA A 10 18.10 -10.47 4.27
CA ALA A 10 17.79 -9.45 3.26
C ALA A 10 16.79 -9.95 2.20
N GLU A 11 16.75 -11.27 1.97
CA GLU A 11 15.84 -11.94 1.06
C GLU A 11 14.98 -12.97 1.80
N PRO A 12 13.74 -13.23 1.30
CA PRO A 12 12.91 -14.31 1.81
C PRO A 12 13.60 -15.67 1.62
N ALA A 13 13.13 -16.66 2.39
CA ALA A 13 13.85 -17.92 2.58
C ALA A 13 13.92 -18.78 1.30
N ASP A 14 12.90 -18.69 0.44
CA ASP A 14 12.82 -19.34 -0.87
C ASP A 14 13.97 -18.92 -1.79
N LEU A 15 14.28 -17.63 -1.87
CA LEU A 15 15.39 -17.11 -2.68
C LEU A 15 16.78 -17.50 -2.15
N ARG A 16 16.84 -17.95 -0.90
CA ARG A 16 18.04 -18.51 -0.26
C ARG A 16 18.17 -20.02 -0.46
N GLY A 17 17.27 -20.63 -1.24
CA GLY A 17 17.30 -22.04 -1.62
C GLY A 17 16.52 -22.96 -0.68
N LEU A 18 15.69 -22.42 0.22
CA LEU A 18 14.78 -23.24 1.01
C LEU A 18 13.52 -23.58 0.19
N PRO A 19 12.93 -24.77 0.38
CA PRO A 19 11.69 -25.11 -0.29
C PRO A 19 10.53 -24.22 0.22
N SER A 20 9.63 -23.85 -0.67
CA SER A 20 8.38 -23.16 -0.34
C SER A 20 7.20 -23.83 -1.02
N PRO A 21 6.07 -24.04 -0.34
CA PRO A 21 4.84 -24.52 -0.96
C PRO A 21 4.10 -23.43 -1.74
N TYR A 22 4.49 -22.17 -1.60
CA TYR A 22 3.77 -21.01 -2.13
C TYR A 22 4.28 -20.53 -3.49
N TYR A 23 5.57 -20.76 -3.77
CA TYR A 23 6.22 -20.23 -4.96
C TYR A 23 6.40 -21.28 -6.05
N ASN A 24 6.42 -20.81 -7.29
CA ASN A 24 6.57 -21.63 -8.48
C ASN A 24 7.31 -20.79 -9.55
N GLU A 25 7.55 -21.36 -10.72
CA GLU A 25 8.35 -20.70 -11.76
C GLU A 25 7.76 -19.36 -12.25
N SER A 26 6.44 -19.16 -12.23
CA SER A 26 5.87 -17.87 -12.65
C SER A 26 6.17 -16.76 -11.64
N HIS A 27 6.22 -17.10 -10.35
CA HIS A 27 6.66 -16.20 -9.29
C HIS A 27 8.13 -15.79 -9.47
N ASP A 28 9.01 -16.74 -9.80
CA ASP A 28 10.43 -16.48 -10.03
C ASP A 28 10.65 -15.56 -11.25
N ARG A 29 9.93 -15.82 -12.36
CA ARG A 29 9.99 -14.98 -13.57
C ARG A 29 9.52 -13.56 -13.30
N LEU A 30 8.40 -13.40 -12.58
CA LEU A 30 7.90 -12.08 -12.20
C LEU A 30 8.92 -11.35 -11.33
N ARG A 31 9.46 -12.03 -10.31
CA ARG A 31 10.43 -11.43 -9.40
C ARG A 31 11.66 -10.91 -10.13
N LYS A 32 12.18 -11.70 -11.07
CA LYS A 32 13.30 -11.29 -11.93
C LYS A 32 12.95 -10.03 -12.72
N ALA A 33 11.83 -10.04 -13.43
CA ALA A 33 11.39 -8.90 -14.25
C ALA A 33 11.13 -7.64 -13.41
N ALA A 34 10.49 -7.78 -12.25
CA ALA A 34 10.22 -6.68 -11.33
C ALA A 34 11.51 -6.09 -10.76
N ARG A 35 12.49 -6.93 -10.44
CA ARG A 35 13.80 -6.47 -9.95
C ARG A 35 14.57 -5.70 -11.02
N GLU A 36 14.65 -6.25 -12.24
CA GLU A 36 15.31 -5.58 -13.37
C GLU A 36 14.65 -4.22 -13.66
N TRP A 37 13.32 -4.15 -13.58
CA TRP A 37 12.60 -2.89 -13.72
C TRP A 37 12.90 -1.92 -12.57
N ALA A 38 12.90 -2.42 -11.33
CA ALA A 38 13.16 -1.59 -10.15
C ALA A 38 14.58 -1.01 -10.16
N GLU A 39 15.59 -1.83 -10.45
CA GLU A 39 16.99 -1.43 -10.63
C GLU A 39 17.14 -0.33 -11.68
N LYS A 40 16.39 -0.45 -12.79
CA LYS A 40 16.48 0.52 -13.89
C LYS A 40 15.81 1.86 -13.57
N TYR A 41 14.67 1.87 -12.89
CA TYR A 41 13.81 3.06 -12.86
C TYR A 41 13.59 3.67 -11.48
N VAL A 42 13.76 2.90 -10.38
CA VAL A 42 13.38 3.40 -9.04
C VAL A 42 14.38 3.09 -7.93
N LEU A 43 15.42 2.27 -8.16
CA LEU A 43 16.36 1.89 -7.11
C LEU A 43 17.16 3.09 -6.59
N ASP A 44 17.68 3.91 -7.51
CA ASP A 44 18.62 5.00 -7.20
C ASP A 44 17.98 6.40 -7.21
N VAL A 45 16.66 6.50 -7.34
CA VAL A 45 15.94 7.81 -7.43
C VAL A 45 15.52 8.36 -6.07
N ALA A 46 15.58 7.53 -5.02
CA ALA A 46 14.91 7.83 -3.75
C ALA A 46 15.40 9.12 -3.09
N TYR A 47 16.72 9.40 -3.12
CA TYR A 47 17.27 10.63 -2.53
C TYR A 47 16.80 11.89 -3.29
N GLU A 48 16.95 11.89 -4.62
CA GLU A 48 16.52 13.00 -5.47
C GLU A 48 15.03 13.30 -5.28
N TRP A 49 14.20 12.26 -5.29
CA TRP A 49 12.75 12.44 -5.19
C TRP A 49 12.29 12.82 -3.80
N GLU A 50 12.89 12.28 -2.74
CA GLU A 50 12.48 12.58 -1.37
C GLU A 50 13.02 13.90 -0.85
N GLU A 51 14.28 14.24 -1.12
CA GLU A 51 14.92 15.39 -0.50
C GLU A 51 15.01 16.61 -1.44
N GLU A 52 15.34 16.39 -2.71
CA GLU A 52 15.61 17.48 -3.65
C GLU A 52 14.33 17.98 -4.34
N THR A 53 13.68 17.12 -5.13
CA THR A 53 12.55 17.49 -5.98
C THR A 53 11.21 17.39 -5.25
N LYS A 54 11.09 16.50 -4.26
CA LYS A 54 9.86 16.21 -3.51
C LYS A 54 8.70 15.78 -4.41
N VAL A 55 8.98 15.28 -5.61
CA VAL A 55 8.01 14.79 -6.57
C VAL A 55 8.55 13.54 -7.25
N VAL A 56 7.64 12.67 -7.70
CA VAL A 56 8.02 11.54 -8.56
C VAL A 56 8.06 11.99 -10.01
N ASP A 57 8.94 11.39 -10.82
CA ASP A 57 8.99 11.66 -12.25
C ASP A 57 7.75 11.07 -12.97
N PRO A 58 6.93 11.91 -13.64
CA PRO A 58 5.81 11.43 -14.44
C PRO A 58 6.23 10.45 -15.54
N ALA A 59 7.44 10.57 -16.11
CA ALA A 59 7.94 9.67 -17.14
C ALA A 59 8.10 8.22 -16.63
N VAL A 60 8.54 8.04 -15.38
CA VAL A 60 8.63 6.71 -14.75
C VAL A 60 7.24 6.10 -14.56
N TYR A 61 6.24 6.90 -14.16
CA TYR A 61 4.85 6.42 -14.08
C TYR A 61 4.30 6.01 -15.45
N GLN A 62 4.55 6.81 -16.50
CA GLN A 62 4.17 6.47 -17.87
C GLN A 62 4.85 5.19 -18.37
N GLN A 63 6.13 5.01 -18.01
CA GLN A 63 6.86 3.80 -18.36
C GLN A 63 6.29 2.57 -17.64
N ALA A 64 5.95 2.70 -16.35
CA ALA A 64 5.27 1.64 -15.60
C ALA A 64 3.92 1.25 -16.23
N ALA A 65 3.17 2.22 -16.76
CA ALA A 65 1.92 1.94 -17.49
C ALA A 65 2.17 1.16 -18.79
N LYS A 66 3.14 1.60 -19.59
CA LYS A 66 3.53 0.91 -20.85
C LYS A 66 4.00 -0.52 -20.60
N ASP A 67 4.74 -0.76 -19.53
CA ASP A 67 5.28 -2.07 -19.20
C ASP A 67 4.20 -3.01 -18.59
N GLY A 68 3.07 -2.45 -18.13
CA GLY A 68 1.93 -3.19 -17.57
C GLY A 68 1.91 -3.26 -16.04
N ILE A 69 2.82 -2.56 -15.35
CA ILE A 69 2.89 -2.53 -13.87
C ILE A 69 1.66 -1.83 -13.28
N VAL A 70 1.22 -0.71 -13.87
CA VAL A 70 0.00 0.00 -13.43
C VAL A 70 -1.20 -0.94 -13.45
N THR A 71 -1.35 -1.74 -14.50
CA THR A 71 -2.42 -2.74 -14.60
C THR A 71 -2.35 -3.78 -13.49
N CYS A 72 -1.17 -4.38 -13.27
CA CYS A 72 -1.00 -5.36 -12.20
C CYS A 72 -1.32 -4.78 -10.81
N LEU A 73 -0.81 -3.59 -10.49
CA LEU A 73 -1.01 -2.96 -9.18
C LEU A 73 -2.45 -2.46 -8.96
N ALA A 74 -3.16 -2.09 -10.02
CA ALA A 74 -4.55 -1.63 -9.92
C ALA A 74 -5.54 -2.77 -9.61
N PHE A 75 -5.27 -3.98 -10.11
CA PHE A 75 -6.13 -5.15 -9.91
C PHE A 75 -5.68 -6.04 -8.73
N GLY A 76 -4.39 -5.99 -8.36
CA GLY A 76 -3.83 -6.73 -7.24
C GLY A 76 -3.81 -8.24 -7.49
N ALA A 77 -4.47 -9.01 -6.63
CA ALA A 77 -4.35 -10.48 -6.60
C ALA A 77 -4.94 -11.22 -7.81
N LYS A 78 -5.77 -10.61 -8.64
CA LYS A 78 -6.36 -11.24 -9.83
C LYS A 78 -6.49 -10.23 -10.97
N ILE A 79 -5.93 -10.55 -12.13
CA ILE A 79 -5.98 -9.66 -13.30
C ILE A 79 -7.03 -10.16 -14.30
N PRO A 80 -8.07 -9.36 -14.62
CA PRO A 80 -9.05 -9.76 -15.62
C PRO A 80 -8.42 -9.93 -17.00
N LYS A 81 -8.77 -11.00 -17.72
CA LYS A 81 -8.21 -11.33 -19.05
C LYS A 81 -8.32 -10.18 -20.06
N LYS A 82 -9.37 -9.34 -19.96
CA LYS A 82 -9.56 -8.17 -20.83
C LYS A 82 -8.45 -7.11 -20.73
N TRP A 83 -7.67 -7.14 -19.65
CA TRP A 83 -6.54 -6.23 -19.40
C TRP A 83 -5.18 -6.86 -19.64
N ALA A 84 -5.13 -8.12 -20.06
CA ALA A 84 -3.91 -8.73 -20.54
C ALA A 84 -3.51 -8.14 -21.91
N LYS A 85 -2.23 -8.29 -22.26
CA LYS A 85 -1.73 -8.04 -23.61
C LYS A 85 -2.38 -9.00 -24.61
N GLN A 86 -2.20 -8.73 -25.91
CA GLN A 86 -2.77 -9.55 -26.98
C GLN A 86 -2.36 -11.02 -26.91
N ASP A 87 -1.15 -11.32 -26.39
CA ASP A 87 -0.65 -12.68 -26.18
C ASP A 87 -1.16 -13.33 -24.87
N GLY A 88 -2.08 -12.67 -24.15
CA GLY A 88 -2.64 -13.14 -22.88
C GLY A 88 -1.72 -12.92 -21.67
N THR A 89 -0.59 -12.22 -21.83
CA THR A 89 0.36 -11.97 -20.74
C THR A 89 0.16 -10.61 -20.07
N VAL A 90 0.70 -10.48 -18.86
CA VAL A 90 0.81 -9.23 -18.11
C VAL A 90 2.29 -8.90 -17.86
N PHE A 91 2.59 -7.96 -16.95
CA PHE A 91 3.98 -7.64 -16.60
C PHE A 91 4.78 -8.91 -16.23
N GLY A 92 6.05 -8.95 -16.62
CA GLY A 92 6.93 -10.11 -16.42
C GLY A 92 6.65 -11.31 -17.34
N GLY A 93 5.79 -11.16 -18.36
CA GLY A 93 5.46 -12.25 -19.29
C GLY A 93 4.62 -13.36 -18.64
N ILE A 94 3.96 -13.04 -17.54
CA ILE A 94 3.10 -13.98 -16.81
C ILE A 94 1.75 -14.05 -17.51
N LYS A 95 1.20 -15.25 -17.72
CA LYS A 95 -0.17 -15.36 -18.23
C LYS A 95 -1.15 -14.82 -17.20
N ALA A 96 -2.15 -14.03 -17.61
CA ALA A 96 -3.12 -13.46 -16.67
C ALA A 96 -3.83 -14.51 -15.79
N GLU A 97 -4.02 -15.72 -16.32
CA GLU A 97 -4.61 -16.86 -15.61
C GLU A 97 -3.69 -17.55 -14.59
N GLN A 98 -2.38 -17.29 -14.64
CA GLN A 98 -1.39 -17.73 -13.65
C GLN A 98 -1.19 -16.71 -12.54
N TRP A 99 -1.63 -15.46 -12.73
CA TRP A 99 -1.46 -14.39 -11.76
C TRP A 99 -2.30 -14.63 -10.51
N ASP A 100 -1.68 -14.49 -9.35
CA ASP A 100 -2.31 -14.67 -8.04
C ASP A 100 -1.84 -13.62 -7.02
N GLY A 101 -2.28 -13.74 -5.77
CA GLY A 101 -1.86 -12.85 -4.68
C GLY A 101 -0.37 -12.91 -4.32
N PHE A 102 0.35 -13.99 -4.64
CA PHE A 102 1.80 -14.03 -4.44
C PHE A 102 2.52 -13.23 -5.52
N HIS A 103 2.00 -13.20 -6.75
CA HIS A 103 2.49 -12.28 -7.79
C HIS A 103 2.32 -10.81 -7.38
N ASP A 104 1.15 -10.45 -6.85
CA ASP A 104 0.89 -9.09 -6.32
C ASP A 104 1.88 -8.73 -5.20
N MET A 105 2.04 -9.62 -4.22
CA MET A 105 3.00 -9.45 -3.13
C MET A 105 4.43 -9.25 -3.64
N ILE A 106 4.89 -10.09 -4.57
CA ILE A 106 6.24 -10.04 -5.15
C ILE A 106 6.46 -8.73 -5.91
N LEU A 107 5.50 -8.30 -6.72
CA LEU A 107 5.62 -7.05 -7.46
C LEU A 107 5.78 -5.85 -6.52
N ILE A 108 4.94 -5.78 -5.49
CA ILE A 108 5.01 -4.70 -4.48
C ILE A 108 6.33 -4.75 -3.73
N ASP A 109 6.77 -5.93 -3.30
CA ASP A 109 8.01 -6.19 -2.60
C ASP A 109 9.26 -5.73 -3.39
N GLU A 110 9.36 -6.11 -4.67
CA GLU A 110 10.50 -5.73 -5.52
C GLU A 110 10.52 -4.23 -5.85
N LEU A 111 9.36 -3.59 -6.04
CA LEU A 111 9.27 -2.15 -6.33
C LEU A 111 9.69 -1.26 -5.14
N HIS A 112 9.70 -1.79 -3.92
CA HIS A 112 10.08 -1.04 -2.70
C HIS A 112 11.52 -1.30 -2.23
N ARG A 113 12.34 -1.99 -3.03
CA ARG A 113 13.77 -2.25 -2.71
C ARG A 113 14.64 -1.00 -2.61
N ASN A 114 14.18 0.13 -3.16
CA ASN A 114 14.81 1.45 -3.01
C ASN A 114 14.81 1.96 -1.56
N GLY A 115 14.04 1.34 -0.65
CA GLY A 115 14.01 1.73 0.76
C GLY A 115 13.40 3.12 0.98
N SER A 116 12.50 3.56 0.12
CA SER A 116 11.65 4.73 0.30
C SER A 116 10.19 4.31 0.23
N LEU A 117 9.44 4.61 1.30
CA LEU A 117 8.00 4.44 1.26
C LEU A 117 7.37 5.49 0.32
N GLY A 118 7.94 6.69 0.26
CA GLY A 118 7.37 7.76 -0.55
C GLY A 118 7.54 7.57 -2.05
N VAL A 119 8.61 6.93 -2.54
CA VAL A 119 8.76 6.63 -3.99
C VAL A 119 7.64 5.70 -4.47
N GLY A 120 7.44 4.58 -3.77
CA GLY A 120 6.39 3.62 -4.11
C GLY A 120 4.98 4.23 -3.95
N GLN A 121 4.74 4.95 -2.85
CA GLN A 121 3.46 5.63 -2.65
C GLN A 121 3.23 6.75 -3.67
N GLY A 122 4.26 7.50 -4.04
CA GLY A 122 4.20 8.60 -5.00
C GLY A 122 3.89 8.13 -6.42
N LEU A 123 4.40 6.98 -6.82
CA LEU A 123 4.08 6.38 -8.11
C LEU A 123 2.73 5.65 -8.10
N PHE A 124 2.46 4.82 -7.10
CA PHE A 124 1.38 3.81 -7.19
C PHE A 124 0.40 3.81 -6.01
N GLY A 125 0.73 4.47 -4.90
CA GLY A 125 -0.06 4.40 -3.67
C GLY A 125 -1.53 4.78 -3.88
N GLY A 126 -1.79 5.89 -4.58
CA GLY A 126 -3.17 6.31 -4.89
C GLY A 126 -3.90 5.33 -5.81
N LEU A 127 -3.21 4.78 -6.81
CA LEU A 127 -3.76 3.80 -7.76
C LEU A 127 -4.23 2.54 -7.04
N GLN A 128 -3.38 1.97 -6.19
CA GLN A 128 -3.62 0.69 -5.51
C GLN A 128 -4.84 0.72 -4.58
N ILE A 129 -5.20 1.89 -4.05
CA ILE A 129 -6.34 2.04 -3.12
C ILE A 129 -7.56 2.72 -3.77
N GLY A 130 -7.34 3.56 -4.79
CA GLY A 130 -8.38 4.35 -5.44
C GLY A 130 -9.04 3.66 -6.63
N CYS A 131 -8.31 2.80 -7.34
CA CYS A 131 -8.83 2.05 -8.49
C CYS A 131 -9.75 0.88 -8.10
N PRO A 132 -9.47 0.08 -7.05
CA PRO A 132 -10.27 -1.11 -6.78
C PRO A 132 -11.76 -0.86 -6.56
N PRO A 133 -12.23 0.23 -5.90
CA PRO A 133 -13.65 0.49 -5.78
C PRO A 133 -14.35 0.68 -7.14
N ILE A 134 -13.66 1.30 -8.11
CA ILE A 134 -14.20 1.52 -9.46
C ILE A 134 -14.41 0.19 -10.18
N TYR A 135 -13.41 -0.69 -10.15
CA TYR A 135 -13.49 -1.98 -10.84
C TYR A 135 -14.42 -2.99 -10.12
N ASN A 136 -14.42 -3.02 -8.79
CA ASN A 136 -15.22 -3.99 -8.03
C ASN A 136 -16.71 -3.62 -7.96
N TYR A 137 -17.03 -2.32 -7.97
CA TYR A 137 -18.39 -1.84 -7.69
C TYR A 137 -18.94 -0.83 -8.69
N GLY A 138 -18.09 -0.20 -9.52
CA GLY A 138 -18.54 0.74 -10.54
C GLY A 138 -19.40 0.05 -11.62
N SER A 139 -20.34 0.79 -12.20
CA SER A 139 -21.12 0.30 -13.34
C SER A 139 -20.21 -0.02 -14.54
N GLN A 140 -20.72 -0.82 -15.47
CA GLN A 140 -19.96 -1.17 -16.68
C GLN A 140 -19.61 0.07 -17.49
N GLU A 141 -20.52 1.04 -17.58
CA GLU A 141 -20.32 2.32 -18.26
C GLU A 141 -19.23 3.16 -17.60
N LEU A 142 -19.20 3.21 -16.25
CA LEU A 142 -18.15 3.91 -15.51
C LEU A 142 -16.79 3.25 -15.71
N GLN A 143 -16.74 1.93 -15.66
CA GLN A 143 -15.51 1.16 -15.86
C GLN A 143 -14.94 1.34 -17.27
N ASP A 144 -15.78 1.24 -18.30
CA ASP A 144 -15.35 1.33 -19.70
C ASP A 144 -14.88 2.74 -20.07
N ARG A 145 -15.42 3.77 -19.41
CA ARG A 145 -14.97 5.14 -19.58
C ARG A 145 -13.63 5.42 -18.90
N VAL A 146 -13.46 4.97 -17.66
CA VAL A 146 -12.38 5.47 -16.77
C VAL A 146 -11.18 4.52 -16.71
N LEU A 147 -11.40 3.21 -16.63
CA LEU A 147 -10.30 2.26 -16.47
C LEU A 147 -9.29 2.32 -17.64
N PRO A 148 -9.67 2.50 -18.93
CA PRO A 148 -8.68 2.60 -20.00
C PRO A 148 -7.73 3.80 -19.83
N GLU A 149 -8.20 4.90 -19.28
CA GLU A 149 -7.39 6.09 -19.02
C GLU A 149 -6.42 5.88 -17.86
N ILE A 150 -6.86 5.15 -16.82
CA ILE A 150 -6.02 4.77 -15.68
C ILE A 150 -4.95 3.75 -16.11
N MET A 151 -5.34 2.68 -16.80
CA MET A 151 -4.42 1.59 -17.18
C MET A 151 -3.38 2.04 -18.20
N SER A 152 -3.72 2.99 -19.07
CA SER A 152 -2.76 3.61 -20.00
C SER A 152 -1.82 4.62 -19.32
N GLY A 153 -2.04 4.96 -18.05
CA GLY A 153 -1.30 5.98 -17.32
C GLY A 153 -1.66 7.42 -17.70
N ARG A 154 -2.59 7.65 -18.64
CA ARG A 154 -3.03 9.01 -19.04
C ARG A 154 -3.69 9.77 -17.92
N LYS A 155 -4.41 9.07 -17.05
CA LYS A 155 -5.12 9.63 -15.90
C LYS A 155 -4.74 8.88 -14.64
N ARG A 156 -4.67 9.59 -13.53
CA ARG A 156 -4.35 9.01 -12.21
C ARG A 156 -5.54 9.07 -11.28
N VAL A 157 -5.63 8.11 -10.38
CA VAL A 157 -6.70 8.01 -9.39
C VAL A 157 -6.11 7.91 -7.98
N CYS A 158 -6.83 8.44 -7.00
CA CYS A 158 -6.58 8.17 -5.59
C CYS A 158 -7.88 7.96 -4.79
N LEU A 159 -7.73 7.55 -3.53
CA LEU A 159 -8.82 7.32 -2.59
C LEU A 159 -8.94 8.49 -1.61
N ALA A 160 -10.13 9.07 -1.50
CA ALA A 160 -10.39 10.26 -0.70
C ALA A 160 -11.48 9.99 0.36
N ILE A 161 -11.05 9.50 1.54
CA ILE A 161 -11.96 9.13 2.64
C ILE A 161 -11.81 10.10 3.81
N THR A 162 -10.61 10.12 4.39
CA THR A 162 -10.29 10.79 5.65
C THR A 162 -10.57 12.29 5.62
N GLU A 163 -11.13 12.80 6.71
CA GLU A 163 -11.42 14.20 6.96
C GLU A 163 -10.72 14.68 8.23
N PRO A 164 -10.57 16.01 8.45
CA PRO A 164 -9.98 16.54 9.69
C PRO A 164 -10.62 15.95 10.96
N GLU A 165 -11.95 15.81 10.98
CA GLU A 165 -12.73 15.32 12.13
C GLU A 165 -13.11 13.83 12.02
N ALA A 166 -12.70 13.14 10.94
CA ALA A 166 -13.05 11.73 10.70
C ALA A 166 -11.88 10.94 10.09
N GLY A 167 -11.08 10.34 10.98
CA GLY A 167 -9.99 9.41 10.64
C GLY A 167 -10.36 7.96 10.96
N SER A 168 -9.97 7.48 12.14
CA SER A 168 -10.29 6.11 12.60
C SER A 168 -11.79 5.83 12.63
N ASP A 169 -12.62 6.85 12.87
CA ASP A 169 -14.07 6.75 12.88
C ASP A 169 -14.70 7.24 11.56
N VAL A 170 -14.45 6.49 10.47
CA VAL A 170 -14.85 6.84 9.10
C VAL A 170 -16.35 7.14 8.97
N LYS A 171 -17.22 6.49 9.78
CA LYS A 171 -18.67 6.73 9.73
C LYS A 171 -19.06 8.17 10.11
N ASN A 172 -18.16 8.94 10.74
CA ASN A 172 -18.38 10.33 11.12
C ASN A 172 -17.98 11.34 10.03
N LEU A 173 -17.62 10.89 8.82
CA LEU A 173 -17.35 11.80 7.70
C LEU A 173 -18.55 12.73 7.42
N SER A 174 -18.23 13.95 7.01
CA SER A 174 -19.13 15.10 6.88
C SER A 174 -19.19 15.69 5.47
N THR A 175 -18.26 15.33 4.57
CA THR A 175 -18.34 15.73 3.15
C THR A 175 -19.67 15.28 2.58
N GLU A 176 -20.48 16.23 2.16
CA GLU A 176 -21.87 16.02 1.76
C GLU A 176 -21.98 15.99 0.23
N ALA A 177 -22.90 15.17 -0.27
CA ALA A 177 -23.28 15.12 -1.68
C ALA A 177 -24.81 15.16 -1.78
N LYS A 178 -25.36 16.31 -2.19
CA LYS A 178 -26.81 16.48 -2.39
C LYS A 178 -27.18 16.31 -3.85
N LEU A 179 -28.26 15.60 -4.13
CA LEU A 179 -28.79 15.52 -5.49
C LEU A 179 -29.31 16.91 -5.92
N SER A 180 -28.97 17.33 -7.14
CA SER A 180 -29.51 18.53 -7.77
C SER A 180 -31.02 18.41 -7.99
N GLU A 181 -31.70 19.55 -8.12
CA GLU A 181 -33.16 19.58 -8.32
C GLU A 181 -33.60 18.79 -9.56
N ASP A 182 -32.78 18.76 -10.61
CA ASP A 182 -33.04 18.02 -11.85
C ASP A 182 -32.64 16.54 -11.79
N GLY A 183 -32.08 16.08 -10.67
CA GLY A 183 -31.69 14.69 -10.44
C GLY A 183 -30.47 14.20 -11.23
N LYS A 184 -29.74 15.10 -11.91
CA LYS A 184 -28.64 14.71 -12.82
C LYS A 184 -27.25 14.75 -12.19
N TYR A 185 -27.08 15.52 -11.11
CA TYR A 185 -25.79 15.72 -10.47
C TYR A 185 -25.91 15.56 -8.96
N TYR A 186 -24.84 15.06 -8.35
CA TYR A 186 -24.54 15.32 -6.95
C TYR A 186 -23.75 16.63 -6.86
N ILE A 187 -24.18 17.54 -5.98
CA ILE A 187 -23.46 18.75 -5.57
C ILE A 187 -22.67 18.41 -4.32
N VAL A 188 -21.34 18.38 -4.45
CA VAL A 188 -20.43 17.92 -3.39
C VAL A 188 -19.76 19.10 -2.69
N ASN A 189 -19.85 19.11 -1.36
CA ASN A 189 -19.22 20.10 -0.50
C ASN A 189 -18.50 19.44 0.69
N GLY A 190 -17.25 19.83 0.93
CA GLY A 190 -16.48 19.35 2.08
C GLY A 190 -14.98 19.30 1.83
N GLY A 191 -14.26 18.60 2.70
CA GLY A 191 -12.80 18.55 2.64
C GLY A 191 -12.25 17.18 3.02
N LYS A 192 -11.18 16.78 2.35
CA LYS A 192 -10.45 15.54 2.59
C LYS A 192 -9.00 15.85 2.95
N LYS A 193 -8.44 15.06 3.85
CA LYS A 193 -7.10 15.28 4.41
C LYS A 193 -6.28 14.00 4.35
N TRP A 194 -4.97 14.15 4.14
CA TRP A 194 -4.01 13.04 4.02
C TRP A 194 -4.22 12.16 2.78
N ILE A 195 -4.64 12.77 1.67
CA ILE A 195 -4.94 12.02 0.45
C ILE A 195 -3.66 11.77 -0.34
N THR A 196 -3.13 10.55 -0.25
CA THR A 196 -1.98 10.07 -1.02
C THR A 196 -2.24 10.26 -2.52
N ASN A 197 -1.25 10.79 -3.24
CA ASN A 197 -1.34 11.14 -4.66
C ASN A 197 -2.43 12.16 -5.05
N GLY A 198 -3.12 12.82 -4.12
CA GLY A 198 -4.18 13.78 -4.49
C GLY A 198 -3.70 14.89 -5.43
N ILE A 199 -2.44 15.32 -5.29
CA ILE A 199 -1.81 16.33 -6.15
C ILE A 199 -1.53 15.83 -7.58
N TYR A 200 -1.38 14.52 -7.76
CA TYR A 200 -1.10 13.89 -9.06
C TYR A 200 -2.37 13.37 -9.74
N SER A 201 -3.48 13.27 -9.00
CA SER A 201 -4.68 12.56 -9.46
C SER A 201 -5.59 13.43 -10.29
N ASP A 202 -6.22 12.80 -11.28
CA ASP A 202 -7.30 13.36 -12.10
C ASP A 202 -8.67 12.89 -11.62
N TYR A 203 -8.73 11.75 -10.93
CA TYR A 203 -9.93 11.18 -10.34
C TYR A 203 -9.76 10.95 -8.83
N PHE A 204 -10.82 11.23 -8.08
CA PHE A 204 -10.89 11.01 -6.64
C PHE A 204 -12.03 10.04 -6.34
N THR A 205 -11.71 8.80 -5.99
CA THR A 205 -12.67 7.84 -5.43
C THR A 205 -13.01 8.32 -4.02
N THR A 206 -14.13 9.01 -3.87
CA THR A 206 -14.41 9.85 -2.69
C THR A 206 -15.58 9.31 -1.88
N ALA A 207 -15.37 9.07 -0.59
CA ALA A 207 -16.45 8.75 0.33
C ALA A 207 -17.20 10.02 0.71
N VAL A 208 -18.51 10.04 0.46
CA VAL A 208 -19.38 11.19 0.72
C VAL A 208 -20.63 10.76 1.47
N ARG A 209 -21.27 11.70 2.15
CA ARG A 209 -22.56 11.52 2.79
C ARG A 209 -23.67 11.97 1.84
N THR A 210 -24.48 11.03 1.37
CA THR A 210 -25.64 11.31 0.51
C THR A 210 -26.94 11.40 1.30
N ARG A 211 -26.96 10.90 2.55
CA ARG A 211 -28.07 11.09 3.49
C ARG A 211 -27.66 10.92 4.94
N GLY A 212 -28.60 11.17 5.85
CA GLY A 212 -28.42 10.93 7.27
C GLY A 212 -27.45 11.94 7.90
N LYS A 213 -27.03 11.66 9.13
CA LYS A 213 -26.14 12.53 9.92
C LYS A 213 -24.79 11.85 10.15
N ALA A 214 -23.80 12.63 10.59
CA ALA A 214 -22.52 12.09 11.04
C ALA A 214 -22.74 10.91 12.01
N GLY A 215 -22.00 9.82 11.78
CA GLY A 215 -22.11 8.59 12.55
C GLY A 215 -23.07 7.55 11.96
N ASP A 216 -23.89 7.90 10.96
CA ASP A 216 -24.72 6.93 10.24
C ASP A 216 -23.93 6.27 9.09
N PRO A 217 -23.54 4.98 9.20
CA PRO A 217 -22.84 4.27 8.14
C PRO A 217 -23.73 4.00 6.92
N LYS A 218 -25.07 4.01 7.05
CA LYS A 218 -26.03 3.84 5.95
C LYS A 218 -26.29 5.15 5.20
N GLY A 219 -25.58 6.22 5.55
CA GLY A 219 -25.62 7.51 4.88
C GLY A 219 -24.48 7.73 3.88
N ILE A 220 -23.54 6.79 3.78
CA ILE A 220 -22.27 6.96 3.04
C ILE A 220 -22.34 6.27 1.68
N SER A 221 -21.88 6.97 0.65
CA SER A 221 -21.75 6.51 -0.73
C SER A 221 -20.33 6.77 -1.25
N PHE A 222 -19.95 6.11 -2.35
CA PHE A 222 -18.74 6.46 -3.09
C PHE A 222 -19.10 7.19 -4.38
N LEU A 223 -18.44 8.31 -4.65
CA LEU A 223 -18.49 9.01 -5.93
C LEU A 223 -17.10 9.03 -6.56
N LEU A 224 -17.03 8.84 -7.88
CA LEU A 224 -15.83 9.17 -8.64
C LEU A 224 -15.87 10.66 -9.00
N ILE A 225 -15.13 11.48 -8.27
CA ILE A 225 -15.09 12.92 -8.52
C ILE A 225 -13.94 13.24 -9.48
N PRO A 226 -14.18 13.78 -10.68
CA PRO A 226 -13.11 14.27 -11.54
C PRO A 226 -12.53 15.57 -10.98
N ASN A 227 -11.23 15.78 -11.15
CA ASN A 227 -10.62 17.08 -10.91
C ASN A 227 -11.18 18.12 -11.90
N GLY A 228 -11.53 19.31 -11.41
CA GLY A 228 -12.21 20.32 -12.21
C GLY A 228 -12.69 21.50 -11.38
N GLU A 229 -13.73 22.17 -11.87
CA GLU A 229 -14.37 23.30 -11.19
C GLU A 229 -14.83 22.93 -9.78
N GLY A 230 -14.59 23.82 -8.82
CA GLY A 230 -14.91 23.60 -7.40
C GLY A 230 -13.94 22.67 -6.65
N VAL A 231 -12.98 22.03 -7.33
CA VAL A 231 -11.96 21.19 -6.68
C VAL A 231 -10.69 22.01 -6.45
N SER A 232 -10.31 22.18 -5.18
CA SER A 232 -9.00 22.73 -4.82
C SER A 232 -8.13 21.70 -4.12
N ARG A 233 -6.81 21.76 -4.33
CA ARG A 233 -5.86 20.81 -3.76
C ARG A 233 -4.59 21.49 -3.29
N ARG A 234 -4.09 21.08 -2.12
CA ARG A 234 -2.85 21.60 -1.53
C ARG A 234 -2.00 20.48 -0.95
N ARG A 235 -0.72 20.45 -1.35
CA ARG A 235 0.23 19.47 -0.83
C ARG A 235 0.45 19.64 0.67
N MET A 236 0.64 18.51 1.34
CA MET A 236 1.05 18.38 2.74
C MET A 236 2.42 17.70 2.81
N TYR A 237 3.31 18.25 3.62
CA TYR A 237 4.59 17.62 3.91
C TYR A 237 4.48 16.82 5.20
N MET A 238 4.70 15.51 5.11
CA MET A 238 4.72 14.59 6.25
C MET A 238 6.13 14.56 6.86
N SER A 239 6.32 13.81 7.95
CA SER A 239 7.65 13.60 8.56
C SER A 239 8.64 12.88 7.64
N GLY A 240 8.12 12.09 6.68
CA GLY A 240 8.85 11.41 5.61
C GLY A 240 7.97 11.37 4.35
N GLN A 241 8.27 10.49 3.40
CA GLN A 241 7.46 10.27 2.19
C GLN A 241 7.14 11.56 1.39
N HIS A 242 8.09 12.49 1.27
CA HIS A 242 7.85 13.81 0.70
C HIS A 242 7.37 13.76 -0.76
N CYS A 243 7.79 12.74 -1.53
CA CYS A 243 7.36 12.58 -2.92
C CYS A 243 6.01 11.86 -3.09
N ALA A 244 5.41 11.31 -2.01
CA ALA A 244 4.13 10.59 -2.04
C ALA A 244 2.93 11.46 -2.50
N GLY A 245 3.08 12.78 -2.48
CA GLY A 245 2.05 13.71 -2.94
C GLY A 245 0.82 13.74 -2.03
N THR A 246 1.01 13.58 -0.72
CA THR A 246 -0.05 13.69 0.29
C THR A 246 -0.71 15.06 0.22
N THR A 247 -2.04 15.09 0.21
CA THR A 247 -2.80 16.28 -0.23
C THR A 247 -4.02 16.54 0.66
N ILE A 248 -4.33 17.82 0.86
CA ILE A 248 -5.66 18.29 1.29
C ILE A 248 -6.47 18.57 0.02
N LEU A 249 -7.68 18.04 -0.04
CA LEU A 249 -8.66 18.36 -1.08
C LEU A 249 -9.80 19.14 -0.46
N ASN A 250 -10.30 20.17 -1.15
CA ASN A 250 -11.58 20.78 -0.83
C ASN A 250 -12.49 20.74 -2.05
N PHE A 251 -13.77 20.55 -1.79
CA PHE A 251 -14.84 20.52 -2.77
C PHE A 251 -15.82 21.64 -2.42
N GLU A 252 -16.00 22.58 -3.35
CA GLU A 252 -16.91 23.72 -3.24
C GLU A 252 -17.88 23.65 -4.43
N ASP A 253 -19.13 23.26 -4.15
CA ASP A 253 -20.21 23.10 -5.13
C ASP A 253 -19.84 22.28 -6.38
N VAL A 254 -19.05 21.23 -6.19
CA VAL A 254 -18.59 20.38 -7.28
C VAL A 254 -19.76 19.58 -7.85
N LYS A 255 -20.03 19.74 -9.14
CA LYS A 255 -21.08 19.00 -9.87
C LYS A 255 -20.52 17.65 -10.35
N VAL A 256 -21.02 16.57 -9.76
CA VAL A 256 -20.62 15.20 -10.10
C VAL A 256 -21.80 14.48 -10.74
N PRO A 257 -21.71 13.99 -11.99
CA PRO A 257 -22.81 13.28 -12.62
C PRO A 257 -23.25 12.05 -11.81
N VAL A 258 -24.56 11.75 -11.78
CA VAL A 258 -25.09 10.59 -11.02
C VAL A 258 -24.52 9.25 -11.49
N GLU A 259 -24.12 9.14 -12.76
CA GLU A 259 -23.44 7.97 -13.32
C GLU A 259 -21.99 7.78 -12.80
N ASN A 260 -21.45 8.74 -12.06
CA ASN A 260 -20.17 8.58 -11.35
C ASN A 260 -20.34 7.95 -9.96
N LEU A 261 -21.57 7.59 -9.56
CA LEU A 261 -21.81 6.78 -8.37
C LEU A 261 -21.13 5.42 -8.52
N ILE A 262 -20.31 5.06 -7.53
CA ILE A 262 -19.64 3.76 -7.47
C ILE A 262 -20.47 2.84 -6.58
N GLY A 263 -20.94 1.72 -7.14
CA GLY A 263 -21.81 0.78 -6.45
C GLY A 263 -23.20 1.35 -6.20
N LYS A 264 -23.86 0.82 -5.17
CA LYS A 264 -25.17 1.29 -4.76
C LYS A 264 -25.04 2.47 -3.81
N GLU A 265 -25.89 3.47 -3.99
CA GLU A 265 -26.04 4.58 -3.05
C GLU A 265 -26.29 4.01 -1.64
N HIS A 266 -25.65 4.59 -0.63
CA HIS A 266 -25.74 4.20 0.78
C HIS A 266 -25.02 2.90 1.17
N GLU A 267 -24.38 2.20 0.23
CA GLU A 267 -23.56 1.02 0.53
C GLU A 267 -22.06 1.35 0.64
N GLY A 268 -21.69 2.64 0.58
CA GLY A 268 -20.31 3.12 0.56
C GLY A 268 -19.48 2.63 1.74
N PHE A 269 -20.03 2.64 2.96
CA PHE A 269 -19.30 2.18 4.14
C PHE A 269 -18.87 0.72 4.05
N LYS A 270 -19.73 -0.16 3.52
CA LYS A 270 -19.41 -1.58 3.32
C LYS A 270 -18.29 -1.76 2.28
N MET A 271 -18.36 -1.00 1.18
CA MET A 271 -17.33 -1.00 0.14
C MET A 271 -15.98 -0.52 0.69
N ILE A 272 -15.96 0.54 1.50
CA ILE A 272 -14.75 1.04 2.18
C ILE A 272 -14.11 -0.07 3.03
N MET A 273 -14.90 -0.74 3.88
CA MET A 273 -14.38 -1.80 4.75
C MET A 273 -13.81 -2.98 3.96
N SER A 274 -14.42 -3.35 2.83
CA SER A 274 -13.86 -4.38 1.94
C SER A 274 -12.58 -3.92 1.27
N ASN A 275 -12.49 -2.65 0.83
CA ASN A 275 -11.31 -2.10 0.17
C ASN A 275 -10.09 -2.09 1.10
N PHE A 276 -10.30 -1.76 2.38
CA PHE A 276 -9.24 -1.68 3.38
C PHE A 276 -8.53 -3.00 3.65
N ASN A 277 -9.13 -4.16 3.35
CA ASN A 277 -8.45 -5.44 3.55
C ASN A 277 -7.25 -5.62 2.62
N HIS A 278 -7.39 -5.30 1.33
CA HIS A 278 -6.27 -5.34 0.40
C HIS A 278 -5.27 -4.20 0.66
N GLU A 279 -5.76 -2.99 0.97
CA GLU A 279 -4.89 -1.87 1.37
C GLU A 279 -3.97 -2.25 2.54
N ARG A 280 -4.50 -2.91 3.57
CA ARG A 280 -3.71 -3.36 4.73
C ARG A 280 -2.66 -4.39 4.32
N LEU A 281 -3.00 -5.33 3.43
CA LEU A 281 -2.02 -6.29 2.91
C LEU A 281 -0.89 -5.62 2.13
N MET A 282 -1.21 -4.64 1.28
CA MET A 282 -0.19 -3.83 0.60
C MET A 282 0.74 -3.15 1.60
N ILE A 283 0.19 -2.52 2.65
CA ILE A 283 0.99 -1.92 3.73
C ILE A 283 1.88 -2.98 4.42
N CYS A 284 1.37 -4.19 4.63
CA CYS A 284 2.15 -5.30 5.20
C CYS A 284 3.35 -5.65 4.31
N TYR A 285 3.15 -5.79 3.00
CA TYR A 285 4.23 -6.15 2.07
C TYR A 285 5.33 -5.09 2.06
N VAL A 286 4.94 -3.81 1.99
CA VAL A 286 5.89 -2.71 1.97
C VAL A 286 6.65 -2.60 3.28
N GLY A 287 5.95 -2.58 4.42
CA GLY A 287 6.58 -2.46 5.73
C GLY A 287 7.56 -3.60 6.02
N HIS A 288 7.21 -4.82 5.61
CA HIS A 288 8.10 -5.99 5.69
C HIS A 288 9.37 -5.83 4.85
N ARG A 289 9.25 -5.39 3.60
CA ARG A 289 10.43 -5.12 2.74
C ARG A 289 11.34 -4.06 3.35
N LEU A 290 10.78 -2.97 3.90
CA LEU A 290 11.57 -1.94 4.58
C LEU A 290 12.29 -2.50 5.83
N ALA A 291 11.66 -3.40 6.59
CA ALA A 291 12.30 -4.06 7.72
C ALA A 291 13.46 -4.97 7.30
N ARG A 292 13.32 -5.70 6.18
CA ARG A 292 14.43 -6.47 5.58
C ARG A 292 15.60 -5.58 5.16
N ILE A 293 15.31 -4.42 4.57
CA ILE A 293 16.32 -3.42 4.20
C ILE A 293 17.09 -2.92 5.44
N CYS A 294 16.38 -2.67 6.55
CA CYS A 294 17.02 -2.31 7.82
C CYS A 294 18.04 -3.35 8.28
N ILE A 295 17.70 -4.64 8.18
CA ILE A 295 18.62 -5.73 8.53
C ILE A 295 19.78 -5.81 7.52
N GLU A 296 19.50 -5.68 6.24
CA GLU A 296 20.51 -5.73 5.18
C GLU A 296 21.61 -4.69 5.38
N ASP A 297 21.24 -3.43 5.58
CA ASP A 297 22.21 -2.35 5.77
C ASP A 297 22.93 -2.45 7.11
N ALA A 298 22.20 -2.78 8.19
CA ALA A 298 22.80 -2.96 9.50
C ALA A 298 23.85 -4.08 9.49
N LEU A 299 23.53 -5.23 8.89
CA LEU A 299 24.45 -6.37 8.81
C LEU A 299 25.63 -6.08 7.90
N THR A 300 25.39 -5.46 6.74
CA THR A 300 26.44 -5.04 5.81
C THR A 300 27.41 -4.05 6.46
N HIS A 301 26.88 -3.05 7.17
CA HIS A 301 27.69 -2.11 7.93
C HIS A 301 28.49 -2.81 9.03
N ALA A 302 27.84 -3.66 9.83
CA ALA A 302 28.47 -4.36 10.94
C ALA A 302 29.61 -5.30 10.50
N GLN A 303 29.52 -5.89 9.30
CA GLN A 303 30.57 -6.74 8.74
C GLN A 303 31.79 -5.97 8.23
N ARG A 304 31.62 -4.69 7.87
CA ARG A 304 32.69 -3.84 7.31
C ARG A 304 33.32 -2.92 8.35
N ARG A 305 32.54 -2.42 9.31
CA ARG A 305 33.00 -1.44 10.29
C ARG A 305 33.91 -2.09 11.33
N VAL A 306 35.08 -1.51 11.57
CA VAL A 306 36.01 -1.92 12.63
C VAL A 306 35.99 -0.89 13.76
N VAL A 307 35.81 -1.36 15.00
CA VAL A 307 35.87 -0.56 16.23
C VAL A 307 36.59 -1.38 17.30
N PHE A 308 37.40 -0.72 18.13
CA PHE A 308 38.17 -1.39 19.18
C PHE A 308 38.96 -2.61 18.67
N GLY A 309 39.54 -2.51 17.46
CA GLY A 309 40.38 -3.55 16.85
C GLY A 309 39.66 -4.76 16.24
N LYS A 310 38.32 -4.82 16.28
CA LYS A 310 37.53 -5.92 15.71
C LYS A 310 36.37 -5.42 14.85
N LYS A 311 35.81 -6.28 14.00
CA LYS A 311 34.60 -5.92 13.25
C LYS A 311 33.43 -5.73 14.21
N LEU A 312 32.54 -4.80 13.90
CA LEU A 312 31.39 -4.47 14.75
C LEU A 312 30.49 -5.70 14.96
N ILE A 313 30.35 -6.56 13.95
CA ILE A 313 29.61 -7.84 14.04
C ILE A 313 30.19 -8.81 15.08
N GLU A 314 31.45 -8.65 15.49
CA GLU A 314 32.09 -9.47 16.54
C GLU A 314 31.64 -9.07 17.96
N SER A 315 30.89 -8.00 18.13
CA SER A 315 30.25 -7.63 19.41
C SER A 315 28.97 -8.45 19.68
N GLU A 316 28.83 -9.06 20.86
CA GLU A 316 27.62 -9.79 21.25
C GLU A 316 26.38 -8.89 21.21
N VAL A 317 26.48 -7.65 21.68
CA VAL A 317 25.34 -6.73 21.73
C VAL A 317 24.82 -6.36 20.34
N ILE A 318 25.69 -6.34 19.33
CA ILE A 318 25.31 -6.10 17.92
C ILE A 318 24.61 -7.33 17.35
N ARG A 319 25.16 -8.54 17.59
CA ARG A 319 24.50 -9.78 17.17
C ARG A 319 23.15 -9.96 17.84
N ASN A 320 22.99 -9.56 19.10
CA ASN A 320 21.72 -9.60 19.82
C ASN A 320 20.66 -8.72 19.13
N LYS A 321 21.00 -7.48 18.77
CA LYS A 321 20.10 -6.59 18.03
C LYS A 321 19.65 -7.20 16.70
N LEU A 322 20.61 -7.72 15.92
CA LEU A 322 20.33 -8.38 14.64
C LEU A 322 19.43 -9.62 14.81
N ALA A 323 19.65 -10.43 15.86
CA ALA A 323 18.80 -11.59 16.15
C ALA A 323 17.36 -11.19 16.47
N HIS A 324 17.17 -10.15 17.29
CA HIS A 324 15.82 -9.64 17.61
C HIS A 324 15.10 -9.05 16.40
N MET A 325 15.79 -8.38 15.48
CA MET A 325 15.16 -7.94 14.23
C MET A 325 14.80 -9.13 13.32
N SER A 326 15.74 -10.05 13.14
CA SER A 326 15.62 -11.14 12.16
C SER A 326 14.51 -12.12 12.52
N ARG A 327 14.33 -12.46 13.81
CA ARG A 327 13.26 -13.37 14.24
C ARG A 327 11.87 -12.82 13.93
N GLU A 328 11.66 -11.51 14.10
CA GLU A 328 10.36 -10.87 13.88
C GLU A 328 10.07 -10.77 12.38
N VAL A 329 11.06 -10.38 11.57
CA VAL A 329 10.92 -10.30 10.12
C VAL A 329 10.62 -11.68 9.50
N GLU A 330 11.29 -12.75 9.94
CA GLU A 330 10.97 -14.09 9.42
C GLU A 330 9.58 -14.58 9.88
N ALA A 331 9.13 -14.21 11.10
CA ALA A 331 7.76 -14.47 11.54
C ALA A 331 6.73 -13.73 10.67
N GLN A 332 7.02 -12.49 10.28
CA GLN A 332 6.17 -11.70 9.38
C GLN A 332 6.05 -12.31 7.99
N GLN A 333 7.15 -12.80 7.43
CA GLN A 333 7.12 -13.50 6.13
C GLN A 333 6.14 -14.66 6.17
N ALA A 334 6.24 -15.54 7.17
CA ALA A 334 5.37 -16.71 7.30
C ALA A 334 3.90 -16.32 7.50
N TRP A 335 3.63 -15.28 8.28
CA TRP A 335 2.26 -14.80 8.51
C TRP A 335 1.67 -14.15 7.24
N ILE A 336 2.43 -13.32 6.53
CA ILE A 336 2.04 -12.75 5.24
C ILE A 336 1.66 -13.87 4.27
N GLU A 337 2.55 -14.85 4.06
CA GLU A 337 2.33 -15.96 3.13
C GLU A 337 1.09 -16.77 3.50
N SER A 338 0.87 -17.01 4.79
CA SER A 338 -0.32 -17.72 5.28
C SER A 338 -1.62 -16.97 4.95
N ILE A 339 -1.64 -15.64 5.11
CA ILE A 339 -2.82 -14.83 4.78
C ILE A 339 -3.03 -14.78 3.26
N VAL A 340 -1.97 -14.62 2.47
CA VAL A 340 -2.05 -14.62 1.00
C VAL A 340 -2.60 -15.94 0.49
N TYR A 341 -2.07 -17.06 0.99
CA TYR A 341 -2.55 -18.40 0.66
C TYR A 341 -4.03 -18.57 1.01
N ALA A 342 -4.43 -18.22 2.23
CA ALA A 342 -5.82 -18.33 2.66
C ALA A 342 -6.76 -17.47 1.80
N ASN A 343 -6.35 -16.23 1.49
CA ASN A 343 -7.14 -15.31 0.68
C ASN A 343 -7.38 -15.82 -0.75
N GLN A 344 -6.41 -16.51 -1.35
CA GLN A 344 -6.55 -17.12 -2.68
C GLN A 344 -7.49 -18.32 -2.70
N ASN A 345 -7.60 -19.03 -1.58
CA ASN A 345 -8.38 -20.27 -1.44
C ASN A 345 -9.77 -20.06 -0.83
N LEU A 346 -10.17 -18.81 -0.58
CA LEU A 346 -11.49 -18.45 -0.08
C LEU A 346 -12.24 -17.63 -1.14
N SER A 347 -13.58 -17.67 -1.09
CA SER A 347 -14.37 -16.68 -1.83
C SER A 347 -14.13 -15.27 -1.25
N HIS A 348 -14.39 -14.22 -2.04
CA HIS A 348 -14.21 -12.84 -1.58
C HIS A 348 -15.00 -12.51 -0.31
N ALA A 349 -16.21 -13.06 -0.19
CA ALA A 349 -17.04 -12.88 1.00
C ALA A 349 -16.44 -13.58 2.23
N GLU A 350 -16.00 -14.83 2.07
CA GLU A 350 -15.37 -15.59 3.15
C GLU A 350 -14.03 -14.99 3.57
N ALA A 351 -13.21 -14.53 2.63
CA ALA A 351 -11.95 -13.87 2.94
C ALA A 351 -12.17 -12.60 3.77
N ASN A 352 -13.11 -11.74 3.36
CA ASN A 352 -13.47 -10.53 4.12
C ASN A 352 -13.99 -10.85 5.53
N GLU A 353 -14.81 -11.90 5.67
CA GLU A 353 -15.33 -12.32 6.96
C GLU A 353 -14.26 -12.96 7.83
N ARG A 354 -13.42 -13.84 7.28
CA ARG A 354 -12.55 -14.73 8.06
C ARG A 354 -11.14 -14.21 8.28
N LEU A 355 -10.65 -13.34 7.40
CA LEU A 355 -9.28 -12.84 7.44
C LEU A 355 -9.17 -11.40 7.91
N GLY A 356 -10.29 -10.67 8.03
CA GLY A 356 -10.27 -9.25 8.42
C GLY A 356 -9.56 -8.99 9.75
N GLY A 357 -9.88 -9.77 10.80
CA GLY A 357 -9.25 -9.63 12.11
C GLY A 357 -7.77 -10.01 12.10
N LEU A 358 -7.43 -11.15 11.49
CA LEU A 358 -6.04 -11.62 11.34
C LEU A 358 -5.17 -10.66 10.52
N THR A 359 -5.72 -10.07 9.46
CA THR A 359 -5.02 -9.09 8.62
C THR A 359 -4.76 -7.79 9.39
N ALA A 360 -5.69 -7.36 10.25
CA ALA A 360 -5.48 -6.20 11.11
C ALA A 360 -4.36 -6.44 12.13
N LEU A 361 -4.35 -7.60 12.81
CA LEU A 361 -3.27 -7.96 13.73
C LEU A 361 -1.91 -8.02 13.02
N LEU A 362 -1.86 -8.62 11.83
CA LEU A 362 -0.66 -8.63 11.01
C LEU A 362 -0.21 -7.21 10.67
N LYS A 363 -1.11 -6.32 10.23
CA LYS A 363 -0.78 -4.92 9.92
C LYS A 363 -0.12 -4.22 11.11
N ALA A 364 -0.69 -4.33 12.31
CA ALA A 364 -0.08 -3.76 13.52
C ALA A 364 1.29 -4.38 13.82
N HIS A 365 1.43 -5.70 13.67
CA HIS A 365 2.69 -6.38 13.87
C HIS A 365 3.78 -5.90 12.88
N ILE A 366 3.42 -5.65 11.62
CA ILE A 366 4.32 -5.11 10.59
C ILE A 366 4.94 -3.78 11.03
N SER A 367 4.12 -2.82 11.46
CA SER A 367 4.63 -1.51 11.86
C SER A 367 5.47 -1.56 13.13
N ILE A 368 5.09 -2.37 14.12
CA ILE A 368 5.86 -2.57 15.36
C ILE A 368 7.27 -3.11 15.05
N THR A 369 7.37 -4.13 14.18
CA THR A 369 8.67 -4.69 13.79
C THR A 369 9.47 -3.73 12.93
N LEU A 370 8.84 -2.97 12.04
CA LEU A 370 9.54 -1.95 11.27
C LEU A 370 10.12 -0.86 12.19
N GLU A 371 9.38 -0.44 13.22
CA GLU A 371 9.86 0.52 14.22
C GLU A 371 11.07 -0.03 14.99
N LEU A 372 11.01 -1.30 15.43
CA LEU A 372 12.15 -2.00 16.03
C LEU A 372 13.34 -2.05 15.07
N ALA A 373 13.13 -2.49 13.83
CA ALA A 373 14.18 -2.70 12.85
C ALA A 373 14.85 -1.38 12.45
N ALA A 374 14.07 -0.34 12.20
CA ALA A 374 14.59 0.99 11.89
C ALA A 374 15.38 1.57 13.07
N ARG A 375 14.85 1.47 14.30
CA ARG A 375 15.55 1.95 15.51
C ARG A 375 16.90 1.25 15.69
N GLU A 376 16.92 -0.08 15.63
CA GLU A 376 18.14 -0.84 15.85
C GLU A 376 19.14 -0.69 14.70
N ALA A 377 18.68 -0.60 13.44
CA ALA A 377 19.56 -0.31 12.32
C ALA A 377 20.26 1.05 12.49
N VAL A 378 19.54 2.09 12.92
CA VAL A 378 20.15 3.40 13.23
C VAL A 378 21.23 3.27 14.31
N GLN A 379 20.98 2.49 15.36
CA GLN A 379 21.98 2.27 16.42
C GLN A 379 23.20 1.49 15.94
N VAL A 380 23.02 0.52 15.03
CA VAL A 380 24.14 -0.26 14.46
C VAL A 380 24.98 0.60 13.51
N LEU A 381 24.35 1.43 12.67
CA LEU A 381 25.05 2.34 11.75
C LEU A 381 25.66 3.55 12.48
N GLY A 382 25.10 3.94 13.63
CA GLY A 382 25.54 5.11 14.39
C GLY A 382 25.30 6.41 13.63
N GLY A 383 26.24 7.35 13.72
CA GLY A 383 26.07 8.72 13.21
C GLY A 383 25.73 8.83 11.72
N ILE A 384 26.14 7.87 10.88
CA ILE A 384 25.84 7.92 9.44
C ILE A 384 24.34 7.75 9.14
N ALA A 385 23.59 7.05 10.00
CA ALA A 385 22.14 6.88 9.88
C ALA A 385 21.34 8.03 10.52
N HIS A 386 22.03 9.05 11.05
CA HIS A 386 21.42 10.29 11.52
C HIS A 386 21.46 11.40 10.45
N THR A 387 22.23 11.21 9.39
CA THR A 387 22.44 12.20 8.34
C THR A 387 21.48 11.95 7.19
N ARG A 388 20.78 12.99 6.72
CA ARG A 388 20.06 12.94 5.44
C ARG A 388 21.09 12.99 4.31
N GLY A 389 21.19 11.93 3.51
CA GLY A 389 22.24 11.77 2.50
C GLY A 389 23.37 10.83 2.93
N GLY A 390 24.24 10.48 1.97
CA GLY A 390 25.40 9.63 2.22
C GLY A 390 25.09 8.16 2.49
N LEU A 391 26.02 7.46 3.16
CA LEU A 391 26.00 5.99 3.25
C LEU A 391 24.87 5.40 4.12
N GLY A 392 24.36 6.16 5.09
CA GLY A 392 23.28 5.69 6.00
C GLY A 392 21.89 6.21 5.62
N GLU A 393 21.79 6.89 4.48
CA GLU A 393 20.60 7.64 4.05
C GLU A 393 19.34 6.78 3.96
N ARG A 394 19.44 5.57 3.41
CA ARG A 394 18.33 4.62 3.30
C ARG A 394 17.71 4.31 4.66
N ILE A 395 18.53 4.11 5.69
CA ILE A 395 18.07 3.84 7.06
C ILE A 395 17.53 5.09 7.75
N GLU A 396 18.18 6.25 7.54
CA GLU A 396 17.67 7.52 8.03
C GLU A 396 16.25 7.80 7.50
N ARG A 397 16.04 7.57 6.20
CA ARG A 397 14.76 7.76 5.52
C ARG A 397 13.70 6.78 6.02
N ILE A 398 14.00 5.48 6.06
CA ILE A 398 13.04 4.46 6.56
C ILE A 398 12.59 4.81 7.97
N ARG A 399 13.50 5.27 8.85
CA ARG A 399 13.17 5.72 10.21
C ARG A 399 12.13 6.85 10.22
N ARG A 400 12.19 7.80 9.28
CA ARG A 400 11.18 8.87 9.15
C ARG A 400 9.86 8.37 8.57
N ASP A 401 9.94 7.38 7.68
CA ASP A 401 8.80 6.79 6.98
C ASP A 401 7.98 5.82 7.85
N VAL A 402 8.51 5.32 8.99
CA VAL A 402 7.83 4.35 9.88
C VAL A 402 6.37 4.71 10.16
N LYS A 403 6.08 5.97 10.46
CA LYS A 403 4.71 6.40 10.80
C LYS A 403 3.75 6.38 9.61
N GLY A 404 4.28 6.39 8.38
CA GLY A 404 3.54 6.12 7.15
C GLY A 404 3.05 4.67 7.02
N VAL A 405 3.61 3.73 7.78
CA VAL A 405 3.15 2.34 7.89
C VAL A 405 2.28 2.15 9.15
N ALA A 406 2.66 2.78 10.26
CA ALA A 406 1.99 2.60 11.55
C ALA A 406 0.58 3.19 11.59
N ILE A 407 0.33 4.33 10.93
CA ILE A 407 -0.92 5.10 11.08
C ILE A 407 -1.96 4.79 9.99
N PRO A 408 -1.64 4.87 8.67
CA PRO A 408 -2.60 4.60 7.59
C PRO A 408 -3.07 3.14 7.59
N GLY A 409 -4.21 2.83 6.95
CA GLY A 409 -4.83 1.51 7.02
C GLY A 409 -5.44 1.15 8.39
N GLY A 410 -5.39 2.09 9.36
CA GLY A 410 -5.81 1.97 10.76
C GLY A 410 -4.60 1.98 11.70
N SER A 411 -4.63 2.79 12.77
CA SER A 411 -3.52 2.84 13.74
C SER A 411 -3.33 1.50 14.44
N GLU A 412 -2.16 1.29 15.04
CA GLU A 412 -1.83 0.07 15.76
C GLU A 412 -2.88 -0.27 16.82
N GLU A 413 -3.31 0.70 17.61
CA GLU A 413 -4.33 0.52 18.66
C GLU A 413 -5.67 0.07 18.06
N ILE A 414 -6.11 0.73 16.98
CA ILE A 414 -7.37 0.40 16.31
C ILE A 414 -7.29 -0.98 15.68
N MET A 415 -6.16 -1.36 15.10
CA MET A 415 -5.98 -2.66 14.47
C MET A 415 -5.88 -3.81 15.47
N LEU A 416 -5.19 -3.60 16.60
CA LEU A 416 -5.10 -4.58 17.69
C LEU A 416 -6.48 -4.83 18.31
N ASP A 417 -7.22 -3.76 18.63
CA ASP A 417 -8.56 -3.85 19.18
C ASP A 417 -9.55 -4.45 18.16
N TYR A 418 -9.55 -3.97 16.90
CA TYR A 418 -10.40 -4.52 15.85
C TYR A 418 -10.12 -6.00 15.61
N GLY A 419 -8.86 -6.41 15.56
CA GLY A 419 -8.45 -7.80 15.37
C GLY A 419 -9.10 -8.72 16.38
N ILE A 420 -8.99 -8.40 17.67
CA ILE A 420 -9.56 -9.22 18.75
C ILE A 420 -11.09 -9.19 18.74
N ARG A 421 -11.71 -8.00 18.62
CA ARG A 421 -13.18 -7.90 18.59
C ARG A 421 -13.79 -8.65 17.40
N HIS A 422 -13.11 -8.63 16.25
CA HIS A 422 -13.55 -9.34 15.05
C HIS A 422 -13.55 -10.85 15.27
N GLU A 423 -12.46 -11.41 15.81
CA GLU A 423 -12.38 -12.86 16.08
C GLU A 423 -13.38 -13.32 17.16
N ILE A 424 -13.59 -12.53 18.22
CA ILE A 424 -14.62 -12.83 19.24
C ILE A 424 -16.01 -12.87 18.59
N LYS A 425 -16.35 -11.86 17.76
CA LYS A 425 -17.65 -11.80 17.08
C LYS A 425 -17.87 -13.02 16.19
N ARG A 426 -16.84 -13.46 15.47
CA ARG A 426 -16.90 -14.66 14.63
C ARG A 426 -17.13 -15.92 15.46
N ALA A 427 -16.38 -16.09 16.55
CA ALA A 427 -16.54 -17.25 17.44
C ALA A 427 -17.96 -17.34 18.01
N VAL A 428 -18.56 -16.22 18.41
CA VAL A 428 -19.96 -16.16 18.86
C VAL A 428 -20.93 -16.57 17.74
N THR A 429 -20.68 -16.14 16.50
CA THR A 429 -21.55 -16.43 15.35
C THR A 429 -21.53 -17.92 14.96
N LEU A 430 -20.41 -18.61 15.17
CA LEU A 430 -20.25 -20.03 14.86
C LEU A 430 -20.82 -20.98 15.94
N GLY A 431 -21.40 -20.43 17.02
CA GLY A 431 -21.95 -21.19 18.15
C GLY A 431 -20.92 -21.41 19.27
N PRO A 432 -21.29 -21.24 20.55
CA PRO A 432 -20.30 -21.09 21.61
C PRO A 432 -19.68 -22.42 22.05
N LYS A 433 -18.34 -22.43 22.09
CA LYS A 433 -17.58 -22.75 23.31
C LYS A 433 -16.44 -21.74 23.43
N LEU A 434 -16.76 -20.54 23.94
CA LEU A 434 -15.79 -19.63 24.52
C LEU A 434 -16.05 -19.54 26.02
#